data_AF-A0A5K1CMW4-F1
#
_entry.id   AF-A0A5K1CMW4-F1
#
_cell.length_a   1.000
_cell.length_b   1.000
_cell.length_c   1.000
_cell.angle_alpha   90.00
_cell.angle_beta   90.00
_cell.angle_gamma   90.00
#
_symmetry.space_group_name_H-M   'P 1'
#
loop_
_entity.id
_entity.type
_entity.pdbx_description
1 polymer ?
#
loop_
_entity_poly.entity_id
_entity_poly.type
_entity_poly.pdbx_seq_one_letter_code
_entity_poly.pdbx_strand_id
1 'polypeptide(L)'
;MSEERRKVLVVGGTGYLGQHLLQELAGKPYDVAFTYHSATNAPASLLQALLPSPPRAFRLDLQTGEGLDLIADALGPVSCSSI
;
A
#
# COMPACT_ATOMS: atom_id res chain seq x y z
N MET A 1 12.45 -17.93 -12.82
CA MET A 1 12.80 -17.68 -11.41
C MET A 1 12.12 -16.38 -11.04
N SER A 2 11.03 -16.42 -10.29
CA SER A 2 10.33 -15.20 -9.87
C SER A 2 11.14 -14.54 -8.76
N GLU A 3 11.73 -13.37 -9.03
CA GLU A 3 12.29 -12.53 -7.97
C GLU A 3 11.21 -12.25 -6.94
N GLU A 4 11.51 -12.51 -5.67
CA GLU A 4 10.65 -12.18 -4.55
C GLU A 4 10.60 -10.64 -4.45
N ARG A 5 9.52 -10.05 -4.97
CA ARG A 5 9.35 -8.59 -4.89
C ARG A 5 9.16 -8.19 -3.43
N ARG A 6 9.96 -7.22 -2.98
CA ARG A 6 9.81 -6.68 -1.62
C ARG A 6 8.42 -6.05 -1.46
N LYS A 7 7.73 -6.39 -0.37
CA LYS A 7 6.41 -5.84 -0.03
C LYS A 7 6.58 -4.48 0.64
N VAL A 8 5.78 -3.50 0.24
CA VAL A 8 5.79 -2.14 0.81
C VAL A 8 4.35 -1.74 1.13
N LEU A 9 4.10 -1.36 2.38
CA LEU A 9 2.82 -0.82 2.82
C LEU A 9 2.97 0.68 3.13
N VAL A 10 2.27 1.54 2.38
CA VAL A 10 2.23 2.99 2.62
C VAL A 10 1.00 3.32 3.47
N VAL A 11 1.22 3.69 4.73
CA VAL A 11 0.14 4.12 5.62
C VAL A 11 -0.27 5.56 5.28
N GLY A 12 -1.58 5.81 5.17
CA GLY A 12 -2.09 7.13 4.79
C GLY A 12 -1.81 7.49 3.33
N GLY A 13 -1.90 6.50 2.43
CA GLY A 13 -1.56 6.61 1.01
C GLY A 13 -2.37 7.65 0.22
N THR A 14 -3.57 8.01 0.70
CA THR A 14 -4.39 9.08 0.09
C THR A 14 -4.04 10.48 0.59
N GLY A 15 -3.16 10.61 1.59
CA GLY A 15 -2.64 11.90 2.05
C GLY A 15 -1.56 12.45 1.12
N TYR A 16 -1.19 13.72 1.30
CA TYR A 16 -0.23 14.42 0.44
C TYR A 16 1.11 13.70 0.28
N LEU A 17 1.73 13.25 1.37
CA LEU A 17 2.99 12.51 1.29
C LEU A 17 2.80 11.09 0.75
N GLY A 18 1.70 10.43 1.16
CA GLY A 18 1.37 9.08 0.74
C GLY A 18 1.25 8.95 -0.78
N GLN A 19 0.55 9.89 -1.43
CA GLN A 19 0.40 9.86 -2.88
C GLN A 19 1.72 10.01 -3.62
N HIS A 20 2.64 10.86 -3.14
CA HIS A 20 3.95 11.05 -3.76
C HIS A 20 4.83 9.82 -3.60
N LEU A 21 4.78 9.17 -2.42
CA LEU A 21 5.45 7.89 -2.21
C LEU A 21 4.89 6.80 -3.13
N LEU A 22 3.57 6.72 -3.29
CA LEU A 22 2.94 5.75 -4.18
C LEU A 22 3.34 5.97 -5.65
N GLN A 23 3.38 7.22 -6.11
CA GLN A 23 3.86 7.57 -7.45
C GLN A 23 5.33 7.18 -7.66
N GLU A 24 6.20 7.44 -6.67
CA GLU A 24 7.62 7.10 -6.75
C GLU A 24 7.87 5.58 -6.68
N LEU A 25 6.97 4.83 -6.06
CA LEU A 25 7.02 3.36 -6.00
C LEU A 25 6.35 2.71 -7.22
N ALA A 26 5.55 3.44 -7.98
CA ALA A 26 4.90 2.96 -9.19
C ALA A 26 5.95 2.49 -10.23
N GLY A 27 5.74 1.31 -10.81
CA GLY A 27 6.65 0.75 -11.82
C GLY A 27 7.99 0.23 -11.29
N LYS A 28 8.26 0.32 -9.98
CA LYS A 28 9.41 -0.33 -9.34
C LYS A 28 9.10 -1.79 -9.00
N PRO A 29 10.12 -2.65 -8.79
CA PRO A 29 9.92 -4.08 -8.50
C PRO A 29 9.46 -4.34 -7.05
N TYR A 30 8.45 -3.60 -6.60
CA TYR A 30 7.83 -3.72 -5.28
C TYR A 30 6.42 -4.30 -5.39
N ASP A 31 5.97 -4.98 -4.34
CA ASP A 31 4.57 -5.29 -4.12
C ASP A 31 3.97 -4.24 -3.19
N VAL A 32 3.34 -3.22 -3.79
CA VAL A 32 2.90 -2.02 -3.09
C VAL A 32 1.45 -2.17 -2.65
N ALA A 33 1.20 -1.82 -1.41
CA ALA A 33 -0.12 -1.64 -0.83
C ALA A 33 -0.18 -0.29 -0.11
N PHE A 34 -1.38 0.23 0.10
CA PHE A 34 -1.57 1.46 0.88
C PHE A 34 -2.83 1.45 1.71
N THR A 35 -2.87 2.31 2.72
CA THR A 35 -4.04 2.47 3.59
C THR A 35 -4.69 3.85 3.48
N TYR A 36 -5.98 3.94 3.77
CA TYR A 36 -6.73 5.19 3.82
C TYR A 36 -7.79 5.16 4.92
N HIS A 37 -8.09 6.32 5.52
CA HIS A 37 -9.07 6.42 6.60
C HIS A 37 -10.49 6.69 6.10
N SER A 38 -10.66 7.71 5.25
CA SER A 38 -11.94 8.06 4.62
C SER A 38 -11.78 8.10 3.10
N ALA A 39 -12.70 7.46 2.39
CA ALA A 39 -12.64 7.22 0.95
C ALA A 39 -12.82 8.46 0.06
N THR A 40 -12.79 9.67 0.63
CA THR A 40 -13.13 10.89 -0.09
C THR A 40 -12.08 11.34 -1.10
N ASN A 41 -10.81 10.93 -0.95
CA ASN A 41 -9.71 11.53 -1.70
C ASN A 41 -8.70 10.53 -2.27
N ALA A 42 -9.10 9.37 -2.80
CA ALA A 42 -8.20 8.70 -3.76
C ALA A 42 -8.43 9.38 -5.11
N PRO A 43 -7.57 10.33 -5.55
CA PRO A 43 -7.79 11.00 -6.83
C PRO A 43 -7.77 9.93 -7.91
N ALA A 44 -8.73 9.92 -8.84
CA ALA A 44 -8.69 9.00 -9.97
C ALA A 44 -7.34 9.05 -10.73
N SER A 45 -6.65 10.21 -10.69
CA SER A 45 -5.30 10.41 -11.19
C SER A 45 -4.22 9.61 -10.45
N LEU A 46 -4.35 9.37 -9.14
CA LEU A 46 -3.46 8.49 -8.38
C LEU A 46 -3.59 7.06 -8.90
N LEU A 47 -4.82 6.54 -9.00
CA LEU A 47 -5.06 5.19 -9.47
C LEU A 47 -4.58 4.99 -10.92
N GLN A 48 -4.74 6.00 -11.77
CA GLN A 48 -4.21 5.99 -13.14
C GLN A 48 -2.68 5.98 -13.18
N ALA A 49 -2.01 6.76 -12.32
CA ALA A 49 -0.55 6.82 -12.24
C ALA A 49 0.09 5.50 -11.76
N LEU A 50 -0.72 4.63 -11.15
CA LEU A 50 -0.30 3.36 -10.60
C LEU A 50 -0.53 2.16 -11.54
N LEU A 51 -1.04 2.40 -12.75
CA LEU A 51 -1.15 1.39 -13.79
C LEU A 51 0.24 1.07 -14.41
N PRO A 52 0.47 -0.16 -14.91
CA PRO A 52 -0.49 -1.26 -15.12
C PRO A 52 -0.69 -2.18 -13.91
N SER A 53 0.07 -2.00 -12.83
CA SER A 53 0.02 -2.83 -11.63
C SER A 53 -0.53 -2.04 -10.44
N PRO A 54 -1.85 -1.83 -10.35
CA PRO A 54 -2.44 -1.00 -9.30
C PRO A 54 -2.17 -1.61 -7.91
N PRO A 55 -1.73 -0.82 -6.92
CA PRO A 55 -1.51 -1.30 -5.57
C PRO A 55 -2.83 -1.61 -4.87
N ARG A 56 -2.77 -2.53 -3.92
CA ARG A 56 -3.91 -2.86 -3.05
C ARG A 56 -4.18 -1.69 -2.10
N ALA A 57 -5.45 -1.35 -1.92
CA ALA A 57 -5.90 -0.30 -1.03
C ALA A 57 -6.68 -0.90 0.15
N PHE A 58 -6.37 -0.49 1.37
CA PHE A 58 -7.03 -0.97 2.59
C PHE A 58 -7.61 0.19 3.38
N ARG A 59 -8.88 0.10 3.76
CA ARG A 59 -9.43 1.02 4.76
C ARG A 59 -8.82 0.66 6.11
N LEU A 60 -8.26 1.66 6.79
CA LEU A 60 -7.64 1.48 8.10
C LEU A 60 -7.97 2.67 8.99
N ASP A 61 -8.47 2.38 10.18
CA ASP A 61 -8.50 3.32 11.28
C ASP A 61 -7.32 3.04 12.22
N LEU A 62 -6.35 3.95 12.25
CA LEU A 62 -5.17 3.85 13.11
C LEU A 62 -5.47 4.14 14.59
N GLN A 63 -6.59 4.80 14.88
CA GLN A 63 -6.99 5.11 16.26
C GLN A 63 -7.62 3.89 16.93
N THR A 64 -8.48 3.18 16.20
CA THR A 64 -9.20 2.00 16.73
C THR A 64 -8.51 0.68 16.38
N GLY A 65 -7.65 0.66 15.36
CA GLY A 65 -7.05 -0.54 14.81
C GLY A 65 -7.96 -1.31 13.83
N GLU A 66 -9.15 -0.80 13.54
CA GLU A 66 -10.09 -1.42 12.59
C GLU A 66 -9.46 -1.53 11.19
N GLY A 67 -9.38 -2.75 10.66
CA GLY A 67 -8.83 -3.05 9.33
C GLY A 67 -7.37 -3.53 9.31
N LEU A 68 -6.69 -3.62 10.46
CA LEU A 68 -5.33 -4.19 10.55
C LEU A 68 -5.29 -5.69 10.21
N ASP A 69 -6.33 -6.43 10.58
CA ASP A 69 -6.53 -7.84 10.27
C ASP A 69 -6.53 -8.11 8.77
N LEU A 70 -7.28 -7.31 8.00
CA LEU A 70 -7.33 -7.40 6.53
C LEU A 70 -5.96 -7.20 5.88
N ILE A 71 -5.12 -6.35 6.46
CA ILE A 71 -3.75 -6.10 5.98
C ILE A 71 -2.87 -7.31 6.29
N ALA A 72 -2.97 -7.86 7.49
CA ALA A 72 -2.21 -9.05 7.89
C ALA A 72 -2.54 -10.26 7.03
N ASP A 73 -3.83 -10.48 6.73
CA ASP A 73 -4.29 -11.57 5.87
C ASP A 73 -3.80 -11.40 4.42
N ALA A 74 -3.80 -10.16 3.91
CA ALA A 74 -3.43 -9.89 2.52
C ALA A 74 -1.92 -9.86 2.27
N LEU A 75 -1.13 -9.34 3.22
CA LEU A 75 0.33 -9.22 3.09
C LEU A 75 1.07 -10.42 3.68
N GLY A 76 0.43 -11.16 4.59
CA GLY A 76 1.04 -12.26 5.33
C GLY A 76 2.04 -11.79 6.40
N PRO A 77 2.64 -12.73 7.14
CA PRO A 77 3.61 -12.41 8.19
C PRO A 77 4.88 -11.76 7.61
N VAL A 78 5.52 -10.90 8.41
CA VAL A 78 6.83 -10.33 8.07
C VAL A 78 7.84 -11.48 8.10
N SER A 79 8.48 -11.79 6.98
CA SER A 79 9.63 -12.69 6.98
C SER A 79 10.80 -11.96 7.63
N CYS A 80 11.04 -12.23 8.90
CA CYS A 80 12.23 -11.76 9.58
C CYS A 80 13.40 -12.62 9.08
N SER A 81 14.12 -12.15 8.07
CA SER A 81 15.46 -12.67 7.79
C SER A 81 16.36 -12.17 8.92
N SER A 82 16.81 -13.10 9.76
CA SER A 82 17.75 -12.83 10.85
C SER A 82 18.93 -12.00 10.33
N ILE A 83 19.21 -10.89 11.02
CA ILE A 83 20.35 -10.00 10.79
C ILE A 83 21.56 -10.57 11.53
#